data_AF-A0A840XR28-F1
#
_entry.id   AF-A0A840XR28-F1
#
_cell.length_a   1.000
_cell.length_b   1.000
_cell.length_c   1.000
_cell.angle_alpha   90.00
_cell.angle_beta   90.00
_cell.angle_gamma   90.00
#
_symmetry.space_group_name_H-M   'P 1'
#
loop_
_entity.id
_entity.type
_entity.pdbx_description
1 polymer ?
#
loop_
_entity_poly.entity_id
_entity_poly.type
_entity_poly.pdbx_seq_one_letter_code
_entity_poly.pdbx_strand_id
1 'polypeptide(L)'
;MQFSKRDDFNARREAAERARKEIQDRFRALPGPNDPAVQARLAAQRAAAEEREKRRAEREAARAAAAEAARIAAAEEAKRLAAEEAARQAEAAREAAEQARREAEAAREAAAAAMELAERAALLDAEKKARALALAAEQKARRDARYAARKARNK
;
A
#
# COMPACT_ATOMS: atom_id res chain seq x y z
N MET A 1 6.62 91.34 7.54
CA MET A 1 6.30 89.99 7.02
C MET A 1 5.74 90.15 5.61
N GLN A 2 6.47 89.72 4.58
CA GLN A 2 5.96 89.70 3.20
C GLN A 2 5.09 88.45 3.04
N PHE A 3 3.76 88.61 3.02
CA PHE A 3 2.86 87.54 2.61
C PHE A 3 3.08 87.28 1.12
N SER A 4 3.61 86.12 0.79
CA SER A 4 3.77 85.65 -0.58
C SER A 4 2.41 85.66 -1.28
N LYS A 5 2.33 86.20 -2.50
CA LYS A 5 1.14 86.16 -3.40
C LYS A 5 0.53 84.75 -3.61
N ARG A 6 1.15 83.71 -3.06
CA ARG A 6 0.72 82.31 -3.06
C ARG A 6 -0.31 81.99 -1.96
N ASP A 7 -0.52 82.88 -0.99
CA ASP A 7 -1.40 82.65 0.17
C ASP A 7 -2.71 83.44 0.16
N ASP A 8 -2.94 84.24 -0.87
CA ASP A 8 -4.20 84.98 -1.03
C ASP A 8 -5.32 84.05 -1.53
N PHE A 9 -6.52 84.18 -0.97
CA PHE A 9 -7.72 83.42 -1.33
C PHE A 9 -8.02 83.53 -2.83
N ASN A 10 -7.81 84.71 -3.42
CA ASN A 10 -8.00 84.93 -4.85
C ASN A 10 -7.01 84.13 -5.69
N ALA A 11 -5.74 84.02 -5.27
CA ALA A 11 -4.73 83.21 -5.95
C ALA A 11 -5.07 81.70 -5.91
N ARG A 12 -5.64 81.22 -4.80
CA ARG A 12 -6.11 79.83 -4.67
C ARG A 12 -7.33 79.55 -5.55
N ARG A 13 -8.28 80.49 -5.60
CA ARG A 13 -9.46 80.39 -6.47
C ARG A 13 -9.07 80.37 -7.95
N GLU A 14 -8.18 81.26 -8.38
CA GLU A 14 -7.67 81.28 -9.75
C GLU A 14 -6.91 80.00 -10.11
N ALA A 15 -6.09 79.47 -9.19
CA ALA A 15 -5.40 78.20 -9.41
C ALA A 15 -6.37 77.02 -9.57
N ALA A 16 -7.44 76.97 -8.77
CA ALA A 16 -8.48 75.95 -8.89
C ALA A 16 -9.27 76.07 -10.22
N GLU A 17 -9.60 77.29 -10.64
CA GLU A 17 -10.25 77.54 -11.93
C GLU A 17 -9.35 77.18 -13.12
N ARG A 18 -8.05 77.49 -13.05
CA ARG A 18 -7.08 77.05 -14.06
C ARG A 18 -6.96 75.53 -14.11
N ALA A 19 -6.90 74.86 -12.96
CA ALA A 19 -6.86 73.40 -12.91
C ALA A 19 -8.14 72.76 -13.49
N ARG A 20 -9.32 73.31 -13.19
CA ARG A 20 -10.59 72.86 -13.79
C ARG A 20 -10.63 73.07 -15.30
N LYS A 21 -10.16 74.23 -15.77
CA LYS A 21 -10.08 74.54 -17.20
C LYS A 21 -9.09 73.62 -17.92
N GLU A 22 -7.91 73.38 -17.35
CA GLU A 22 -6.94 72.42 -17.89
C GLU A 22 -7.50 71.00 -17.98
N ILE A 23 -8.26 70.56 -16.97
CA ILE A 23 -8.93 69.25 -17.01
C ILE A 23 -9.96 69.21 -18.14
N GLN A 24 -10.80 70.24 -18.28
CA GLN A 24 -11.78 70.32 -19.36
C GLN A 24 -11.12 70.36 -20.75
N ASP A 25 -10.03 71.12 -20.90
CA ASP A 25 -9.29 71.22 -22.15
C ASP A 25 -8.63 69.89 -22.51
N ARG A 26 -8.11 69.13 -21.52
CA ARG A 26 -7.65 67.75 -21.73
C ARG A 26 -8.78 66.86 -22.23
N PHE A 27 -9.93 66.84 -21.57
CA PHE A 27 -11.08 66.02 -22.02
C PHE A 27 -11.58 66.39 -23.41
N ARG A 28 -11.54 67.67 -23.80
CA ARG A 28 -11.90 68.13 -25.15
C ARG A 28 -10.84 67.77 -26.19
N ALA A 29 -9.56 67.71 -25.81
CA ALA A 29 -8.45 67.34 -26.68
C ALA A 29 -8.22 65.83 -26.80
N LEU A 30 -8.89 65.00 -25.99
CA LEU A 30 -8.78 63.54 -26.11
C LEU A 30 -9.38 63.07 -27.44
N PRO A 31 -8.69 62.17 -28.16
CA PRO A 31 -9.24 61.59 -29.38
C PRO A 31 -10.51 60.82 -29.06
N GLY A 32 -11.56 61.08 -29.83
CA GLY A 32 -12.85 60.43 -29.65
C GLY A 32 -12.78 58.92 -29.94
N PRO A 33 -13.82 58.16 -29.56
CA PRO A 33 -13.88 56.72 -29.83
C PRO A 33 -13.76 56.34 -31.32
N ASN A 34 -14.14 57.25 -32.22
CA ASN A 34 -14.07 57.05 -33.68
C ASN A 34 -12.77 57.60 -34.30
N ASP A 35 -11.81 58.05 -33.50
CA ASP A 35 -10.49 58.45 -33.99
C ASP A 35 -9.73 57.22 -34.52
N PRO A 36 -9.15 57.30 -35.73
CA PRO A 36 -8.49 56.16 -36.35
C PRO A 36 -7.30 55.61 -35.54
N ALA A 37 -6.58 56.45 -34.79
CA ALA A 37 -5.47 56.01 -33.96
C ALA A 37 -5.95 55.25 -32.71
N VAL A 38 -7.11 55.62 -32.15
CA VAL A 38 -7.74 54.89 -31.03
C VAL A 38 -8.25 53.54 -31.51
N GLN A 39 -8.90 53.48 -32.68
CA GLN A 39 -9.38 52.24 -33.28
C GLN A 39 -8.23 51.26 -33.58
N ALA A 40 -7.10 51.75 -34.11
CA ALA A 40 -5.92 50.93 -34.36
C ALA A 40 -5.35 50.31 -33.06
N ARG A 41 -5.33 51.08 -31.96
CA ARG A 41 -4.89 50.57 -30.64
C ARG A 41 -5.85 49.52 -30.09
N LEU A 42 -7.16 49.75 -30.18
CA LEU A 42 -8.16 48.78 -29.75
C LEU A 42 -8.08 47.48 -30.56
N ALA A 43 -7.91 47.59 -31.88
CA ALA A 43 -7.72 46.43 -32.76
C ALA A 43 -6.45 45.64 -32.38
N ALA A 44 -5.32 46.32 -32.15
CA ALA A 44 -4.07 45.68 -31.73
C ALA A 44 -4.21 44.99 -30.35
N GLN A 45 -4.89 45.63 -29.39
CA GLN A 45 -5.14 45.02 -28.08
C GLN A 45 -6.05 43.79 -28.17
N ARG A 46 -7.11 43.84 -29.00
CA ARG A 46 -8.00 42.70 -29.24
C ARG A 46 -7.26 41.55 -29.90
N ALA A 47 -6.46 41.81 -30.94
CA ALA A 47 -5.63 40.78 -31.57
C ALA A 47 -4.67 40.13 -30.56
N ALA A 48 -3.99 40.93 -29.74
CA ALA A 48 -3.09 40.42 -28.71
C ALA A 48 -3.83 39.65 -27.59
N ALA A 49 -5.08 40.00 -27.29
CA ALA A 49 -5.92 39.26 -26.35
C ALA A 49 -6.33 37.90 -26.95
N GLU A 50 -6.80 37.88 -28.19
CA GLU A 50 -7.17 36.65 -28.91
C GLU A 50 -6.00 35.67 -29.02
N GLU A 51 -4.79 36.14 -29.33
CA GLU A 51 -3.59 35.29 -29.34
C GLU A 51 -3.21 34.75 -27.96
N ARG A 52 -3.45 35.51 -26.89
CA ARG A 52 -3.21 35.04 -25.52
C ARG A 52 -4.23 34.00 -25.12
N GLU A 53 -5.50 34.20 -25.47
CA GLU A 53 -6.57 33.23 -25.22
C GLU A 53 -6.33 31.93 -25.98
N LYS A 54 -5.93 31.98 -27.26
CA LYS A 54 -5.52 30.79 -28.02
C LYS A 54 -4.39 30.02 -27.33
N ARG A 55 -3.33 30.72 -26.92
CA ARG A 55 -2.21 30.09 -26.18
C ARG A 55 -2.61 29.58 -24.79
N ARG A 56 -3.57 30.21 -24.11
CA ARG A 56 -4.11 29.71 -22.84
C ARG A 56 -4.90 28.44 -23.08
N ALA A 57 -5.82 28.43 -24.03
CA ALA A 57 -6.62 27.27 -24.41
C ALA A 57 -5.76 26.08 -24.83
N GLU A 58 -4.72 26.29 -25.64
CA GLU A 58 -3.76 25.23 -26.02
C GLU A 58 -3.03 24.64 -24.82
N ARG A 59 -2.54 25.50 -23.91
CA ARG A 59 -1.85 25.05 -22.69
C ARG A 59 -2.79 24.34 -21.72
N GLU A 60 -4.03 24.79 -21.60
CA GLU A 60 -5.04 24.16 -20.76
C GLU A 60 -5.44 22.79 -21.32
N ALA A 61 -5.64 22.68 -22.63
CA ALA A 61 -5.87 21.40 -23.31
C ALA A 61 -4.68 20.43 -23.12
N ALA A 62 -3.45 20.91 -23.29
CA ALA A 62 -2.25 20.11 -23.06
C ALA A 62 -2.11 19.65 -21.60
N ARG A 63 -2.42 20.54 -20.64
CA ARG A 63 -2.42 20.20 -19.20
C ARG A 63 -3.52 19.18 -18.86
N ALA A 64 -4.71 19.32 -19.42
CA ALA A 64 -5.80 18.38 -19.22
C ALA A 64 -5.45 16.99 -19.76
N ALA A 65 -4.91 16.92 -20.98
CA ALA A 65 -4.45 15.66 -21.58
C ALA A 65 -3.32 15.01 -20.76
N ALA A 66 -2.35 15.79 -20.30
CA ALA A 66 -1.26 15.28 -19.45
C ALA A 66 -1.77 14.78 -18.09
N ALA A 67 -2.74 15.49 -17.47
CA ALA A 67 -3.35 15.07 -16.22
C ALA A 67 -4.16 13.78 -16.37
N GLU A 68 -4.87 13.61 -17.48
CA GLU A 68 -5.59 12.38 -17.78
C GLU A 68 -4.63 11.21 -18.00
N ALA A 69 -3.58 11.40 -18.81
CA ALA A 69 -2.54 10.39 -19.02
C ALA A 69 -1.87 9.97 -17.70
N ALA A 70 -1.57 10.93 -16.82
CA ALA A 70 -1.02 10.65 -15.50
C ALA A 70 -1.98 9.87 -14.60
N ARG A 71 -3.29 10.16 -14.64
CA ARG A 71 -4.30 9.39 -13.89
C ARG A 71 -4.41 7.96 -14.40
N ILE A 72 -4.39 7.76 -15.72
CA ILE A 72 -4.44 6.43 -16.33
C ILE A 72 -3.19 5.64 -15.92
N ALA A 73 -1.99 6.21 -16.05
CA ALA A 73 -0.75 5.57 -15.65
C ALA A 73 -0.73 5.20 -14.15
N ALA A 74 -1.12 6.13 -13.27
CA ALA A 74 -1.20 5.87 -11.83
C ALA A 74 -2.22 4.76 -11.50
N ALA A 75 -3.36 4.72 -12.20
CA ALA A 75 -4.34 3.65 -12.02
C ALA A 75 -3.83 2.28 -12.51
N GLU A 76 -3.07 2.24 -13.59
CA GLU A 76 -2.43 1.01 -14.08
C GLU A 76 -1.34 0.51 -13.13
N GLU A 77 -0.48 1.41 -12.63
CA GLU A 77 0.54 1.08 -11.63
C GLU A 77 -0.09 0.55 -10.34
N ALA A 78 -1.13 1.22 -9.83
CA ALA A 78 -1.87 0.76 -8.66
C ALA A 78 -2.46 -0.65 -8.86
N LYS A 79 -3.00 -0.94 -10.06
CA LYS A 79 -3.50 -2.29 -10.40
C LYS A 79 -2.37 -3.31 -10.45
N ARG A 80 -1.20 -2.97 -11.01
CA ARG A 80 -0.04 -3.87 -11.06
C ARG A 80 0.47 -4.20 -9.66
N LEU A 81 0.62 -3.19 -8.81
CA LEU A 81 1.03 -3.38 -7.41
C LEU A 81 0.04 -4.24 -6.63
N ALA A 82 -1.27 -3.96 -6.76
CA ALA A 82 -2.30 -4.77 -6.11
C ALA A 82 -2.31 -6.23 -6.61
N ALA A 83 -2.09 -6.45 -7.91
CA ALA A 83 -1.99 -7.80 -8.48
C ALA A 83 -0.74 -8.54 -7.98
N GLU A 84 0.40 -7.84 -7.87
CA GLU A 84 1.64 -8.41 -7.35
C GLU A 84 1.51 -8.77 -5.87
N GLU A 85 0.94 -7.90 -5.04
CA GLU A 85 0.67 -8.18 -3.63
C GLU A 85 -0.29 -9.36 -3.46
N ALA A 86 -1.35 -9.43 -4.26
CA ALA A 86 -2.27 -10.55 -4.25
C ALA A 86 -1.58 -11.86 -4.65
N ALA A 87 -0.67 -11.84 -5.63
CA ALA A 87 0.12 -12.99 -6.02
C ALA A 87 1.05 -13.45 -4.89
N ARG A 88 1.78 -12.52 -4.26
CA ARG A 88 2.65 -12.83 -3.11
C ARG A 88 1.87 -13.41 -1.94
N GLN A 89 0.68 -12.88 -1.63
CA GLN A 89 -0.19 -13.42 -0.59
C GLN A 89 -0.70 -14.82 -0.94
N ALA A 90 -1.05 -15.07 -2.20
CA ALA A 90 -1.48 -16.38 -2.65
C ALA A 90 -0.36 -17.42 -2.59
N GLU A 91 0.87 -17.05 -2.95
CA GLU A 91 2.05 -17.90 -2.82
C GLU A 91 2.37 -18.21 -1.35
N ALA A 92 2.41 -17.20 -0.49
CA ALA A 92 2.63 -17.39 0.95
C ALA A 92 1.55 -18.30 1.58
N ALA A 93 0.28 -18.14 1.17
CA ALA A 93 -0.80 -19.01 1.62
C ALA A 93 -0.64 -20.46 1.14
N ARG A 94 -0.15 -20.68 -0.09
CA ARG A 94 0.14 -22.01 -0.62
C ARG A 94 1.30 -22.67 0.13
N GLU A 95 2.38 -21.94 0.38
CA GLU A 95 3.53 -22.41 1.14
C GLU A 95 3.14 -22.77 2.57
N ALA A 96 2.38 -21.91 3.25
CA ALA A 96 1.86 -22.19 4.59
C ALA A 96 0.95 -23.42 4.62
N ALA A 97 0.08 -23.59 3.62
CA ALA A 97 -0.77 -24.77 3.51
C ALA A 97 0.05 -26.04 3.24
N GLU A 98 1.11 -25.96 2.45
CA GLU A 98 2.00 -27.10 2.20
C GLU A 98 2.81 -27.46 3.45
N GLN A 99 3.35 -26.48 4.17
CA GLN A 99 4.04 -26.69 5.44
C GLN A 99 3.11 -27.36 6.46
N ALA A 100 1.89 -26.85 6.62
CA ALA A 100 0.91 -27.45 7.52
C ALA A 100 0.57 -28.90 7.13
N ARG A 101 0.52 -29.22 5.82
CA ARG A 101 0.33 -30.61 5.35
C ARG A 101 1.52 -31.49 5.70
N ARG A 102 2.74 -31.02 5.45
CA ARG A 102 3.97 -31.76 5.79
C ARG A 102 4.10 -32.00 7.28
N GLU A 103 3.77 -31.01 8.11
CA GLU A 103 3.75 -31.14 9.57
C GLU A 103 2.68 -32.15 10.03
N ALA A 104 1.48 -32.10 9.45
CA ALA A 104 0.43 -33.06 9.76
C ALA A 104 0.79 -34.49 9.35
N GLU A 105 1.46 -34.66 8.20
CA GLU A 105 1.97 -35.95 7.75
C GLU A 105 3.08 -36.46 8.67
N ALA A 106 4.07 -35.65 8.98
CA ALA A 106 5.15 -35.98 9.93
C ALA A 106 4.60 -36.34 11.31
N ALA A 107 3.57 -35.63 11.80
CA ALA A 107 2.91 -35.96 13.05
C ALA A 107 2.19 -37.32 13.00
N ARG A 108 1.54 -37.65 11.88
CA ARG A 108 0.92 -38.97 11.67
C ARG A 108 1.95 -40.09 11.62
N GLU A 109 3.05 -39.88 10.92
CA GLU A 109 4.15 -40.85 10.85
C GLU A 109 4.79 -41.07 12.23
N ALA A 110 5.03 -39.98 12.98
CA ALA A 110 5.56 -40.06 14.35
C ALA A 110 4.59 -40.82 15.27
N ALA A 111 3.28 -40.58 15.16
CA ALA A 111 2.28 -41.31 15.92
C ALA A 111 2.25 -42.80 15.55
N ALA A 112 2.30 -43.13 14.26
CA ALA A 112 2.37 -44.52 13.80
C ALA A 112 3.63 -45.23 14.29
N ALA A 113 4.79 -44.57 14.21
CA ALA A 113 6.05 -45.10 14.72
C ALA A 113 6.01 -45.32 16.24
N ALA A 114 5.39 -44.41 16.99
CA ALA A 114 5.21 -44.56 18.44
C ALA A 114 4.33 -45.78 18.78
N MET A 115 3.25 -46.00 18.03
CA MET A 115 2.39 -47.18 18.19
C MET A 115 3.14 -48.48 17.90
N GLU A 116 3.87 -48.54 16.78
CA GLU A 116 4.71 -49.68 16.41
C GLU A 116 5.76 -50.01 17.48
N LEU A 117 6.42 -49.00 18.04
CA LEU A 117 7.39 -49.18 19.12
C LEU A 117 6.71 -49.71 20.40
N ALA A 118 5.52 -49.20 20.74
CA ALA A 118 4.75 -49.67 21.88
C ALA A 118 4.31 -51.13 21.71
N GLU A 119 3.85 -51.53 20.52
CA GLU A 119 3.48 -52.91 20.22
C GLU A 119 4.69 -53.85 20.31
N ARG A 120 5.84 -53.46 19.75
CA ARG A 120 7.07 -54.24 19.86
C ARG A 120 7.52 -54.41 21.31
N ALA A 121 7.44 -53.36 22.11
CA ALA A 121 7.77 -53.44 23.53
C ALA A 121 6.83 -54.41 24.26
N ALA A 122 5.52 -54.35 23.99
CA ALA A 122 4.54 -55.26 24.58
C ALA A 122 4.80 -56.73 24.19
N LEU A 123 5.16 -57.01 22.94
CA LEU A 123 5.50 -58.35 22.48
C LEU A 123 6.76 -58.88 23.17
N LEU A 124 7.81 -58.08 23.28
CA LEU A 124 9.05 -58.48 23.97
C LEU A 124 8.79 -58.77 25.46
N ASP A 125 7.94 -57.97 26.11
CA ASP A 125 7.59 -58.20 27.51
C ASP A 125 6.72 -59.45 27.70
N ALA A 126 5.78 -59.71 26.78
CA ALA A 126 5.02 -60.95 26.75
C ALA A 126 5.94 -62.16 26.55
N GLU A 127 6.91 -62.07 25.63
CA GLU A 127 7.88 -63.12 25.37
C GLU A 127 8.78 -63.39 26.59
N LYS A 128 9.29 -62.34 27.25
CA LYS A 128 10.06 -62.47 28.49
C LYS A 128 9.26 -63.18 29.58
N LYS A 129 7.99 -62.81 29.76
CA LYS A 129 7.08 -63.46 30.73
C LYS A 129 6.86 -64.93 30.38
N ALA A 130 6.62 -65.24 29.11
CA ALA A 130 6.45 -66.61 28.64
C ALA A 130 7.70 -67.47 28.90
N ARG A 131 8.90 -66.94 28.59
CA ARG A 131 10.18 -67.61 28.88
C ARG A 131 10.37 -67.85 30.38
N ALA A 132 10.06 -66.87 31.23
CA ALA A 132 10.15 -67.01 32.68
C ALA A 132 9.20 -68.10 33.21
N LEU A 133 7.97 -68.15 32.71
CA LEU A 133 6.99 -69.19 33.07
C LEU A 133 7.45 -70.58 32.62
N ALA A 134 8.01 -70.71 31.42
CA ALA A 134 8.55 -71.97 30.92
C ALA A 134 9.71 -72.48 31.79
N LEU A 135 10.65 -71.62 32.17
CA LEU A 135 11.74 -71.97 33.07
C LEU A 135 11.22 -72.39 34.46
N ALA A 136 10.23 -71.69 35.01
CA ALA A 136 9.61 -72.05 36.28
C ALA A 136 8.91 -73.42 36.21
N ALA A 137 8.21 -73.71 35.11
CA ALA A 137 7.59 -75.00 34.86
C ALA A 137 8.64 -76.13 34.76
N GLU A 138 9.74 -75.89 34.05
CA GLU A 138 10.85 -76.85 33.95
C GLU A 138 11.50 -77.13 35.31
N GLN A 139 11.78 -76.08 36.09
CA GLN A 139 12.34 -76.24 37.44
C GLN A 139 11.39 -77.01 38.36
N LYS A 140 10.08 -76.77 38.26
CA LYS A 140 9.08 -77.54 39.00
C LYS A 140 9.08 -79.01 38.59
N ALA A 141 9.04 -79.31 37.29
CA ALA A 141 9.11 -80.68 36.79
C ALA A 141 10.39 -81.40 37.26
N ARG A 142 11.55 -80.73 37.25
CA ARG A 142 12.82 -81.26 37.80
C ARG A 142 12.72 -81.55 39.30
N ARG A 143 12.10 -80.65 40.09
CA ARG A 143 11.89 -80.88 41.54
C ARG A 143 10.97 -82.07 41.78
N ASP A 144 9.86 -82.17 41.05
CA ASP A 144 8.88 -83.24 41.19
C ASP A 144 9.50 -84.60 40.80
N ALA A 145 10.32 -84.65 39.75
CA ALA A 145 11.08 -85.84 39.36
C ALA A 145 12.08 -86.28 40.45
N ARG A 146 12.80 -85.33 41.06
CA ARG A 146 13.69 -85.62 42.20
C ARG A 146 12.92 -86.16 43.41
N TYR A 147 11.76 -85.58 43.71
CA TYR A 147 10.92 -86.03 44.82
C TYR A 147 10.38 -87.45 44.56
N ALA A 148 9.92 -87.74 43.34
CA ALA A 148 9.49 -89.07 42.93
C ALA A 148 10.62 -90.11 43.05
N ALA A 149 11.83 -89.77 42.58
CA ALA A 149 13.01 -90.65 42.69
C ALA A 149 13.40 -90.92 44.15
N ARG A 150 13.37 -89.89 45.02
CA ARG A 150 13.63 -90.06 46.46
C ARG A 150 12.58 -90.94 47.12
N LYS A 151 11.30 -90.72 46.81
CA LYS A 151 10.18 -91.52 47.35
C LYS A 151 10.28 -92.99 46.92
N ALA A 152 10.70 -93.25 45.68
CA ALA A 152 10.93 -94.61 45.18
C ALA A 152 12.11 -95.33 45.85
N ARG A 153 13.11 -94.60 46.36
CA ARG A 153 14.25 -95.18 47.11
C ARG A 153 13.93 -95.48 48.58
N ASN A 154 12.97 -94.77 49.18
CA ASN A 154 12.59 -94.92 50.58
C ASN A 154 11.40 -95.89 50.78
N LYS A 155 11.05 -96.65 49.75
CA LYS A 155 10.01 -97.68 49.76
C LYS A 155 10.66 -99.03 49.47
#